data_AF-A0AAQ3QRZ8-F1
#
_entry.id   AF-A0AAQ3QRZ8-F1
#
_cell.length_a   1.000
_cell.length_b   1.000
_cell.length_c   1.000
_cell.angle_alpha   90.00
_cell.angle_beta   90.00
_cell.angle_gamma   90.00
#
_symmetry.space_group_name_H-M   'P 1'
#
loop_
_entity.id
_entity.type
_entity.pdbx_description
1 polymer ?
#
loop_
_entity_poly.entity_id
_entity_poly.type
_entity_poly.pdbx_seq_one_letter_code
_entity_poly.pdbx_strand_id
1 'polypeptide(L)'
;MHLGKNKRRNLTAATIGALLGSTSLNGIIVTNVDLGLSGGIAGNGNGTFDWDIDGEGGREIRVYSFLNRFVDLFNGGNGFGIRAVAPGNREDILNLGLSNYVNAGSAVFNAEALTVLLDGNIRNATGFTSGESGYIGFQFRPAGTTLYGWAEVILTEGGDTGTFEIVQWAYEDTGANIQTGAVPEPAAVATGLGVLALGAAGLRRWRKAKRAA
;
A
#
# COMPACT_ATOMS: atom_id res chain seq x y z
N MET A 1 15.91 -63.06 -48.07
CA MET A 1 14.75 -62.51 -47.32
C MET A 1 15.04 -62.64 -45.82
N HIS A 2 15.62 -61.61 -45.19
CA HIS A 2 15.64 -61.52 -43.73
C HIS A 2 15.66 -60.05 -43.30
N LEU A 3 14.59 -59.68 -42.60
CA LEU A 3 14.23 -58.35 -42.15
C LEU A 3 15.08 -57.92 -40.95
N GLY A 4 15.30 -56.61 -40.81
CA GLY A 4 16.22 -56.01 -39.84
C GLY A 4 15.73 -55.94 -38.40
N LYS A 5 16.57 -55.35 -37.53
CA LYS A 5 16.18 -54.80 -36.22
C LYS A 5 17.06 -53.58 -35.89
N ASN A 6 16.57 -52.38 -36.18
CA ASN A 6 17.12 -51.14 -35.62
C ASN A 6 16.65 -51.00 -34.17
N LYS A 7 17.60 -51.06 -33.24
CA LYS A 7 17.40 -50.92 -31.79
C LYS A 7 17.14 -49.45 -31.46
N ARG A 8 15.87 -49.03 -31.42
CA ARG A 8 15.48 -47.70 -30.90
C ARG A 8 15.66 -47.69 -29.38
N ARG A 9 16.51 -46.80 -28.86
CA ARG A 9 16.66 -46.54 -27.43
C ARG A 9 15.50 -45.63 -26.99
N ASN A 10 14.57 -46.17 -26.22
CA ASN A 10 13.53 -45.41 -25.54
C ASN A 10 14.17 -44.69 -24.34
N LEU A 11 14.21 -43.35 -24.37
CA LEU A 11 14.48 -42.54 -23.18
C LEU A 11 13.17 -42.37 -22.42
N THR A 12 13.06 -43.06 -21.30
CA THR A 12 12.03 -42.85 -20.28
C THR A 12 12.18 -41.44 -19.70
N ALA A 13 11.17 -40.61 -19.89
CA ALA A 13 11.07 -39.29 -19.26
C ALA A 13 10.91 -39.47 -17.75
N ALA A 14 11.91 -39.03 -17.00
CA ALA A 14 11.80 -38.90 -15.55
C ALA A 14 10.90 -37.70 -15.25
N THR A 15 9.71 -37.96 -14.72
CA THR A 15 8.79 -36.93 -14.23
C THR A 15 9.44 -36.26 -13.01
N ILE A 16 9.92 -35.03 -13.18
CA ILE A 16 10.34 -34.18 -12.05
C ILE A 16 9.04 -33.74 -11.37
N GLY A 17 8.66 -34.44 -10.30
CA GLY A 17 7.64 -33.97 -9.37
C GLY A 17 8.18 -32.73 -8.66
N ALA A 18 7.76 -31.55 -9.12
CA ALA A 18 8.00 -30.32 -8.39
C ALA A 18 7.18 -30.37 -7.09
N LEU A 19 7.89 -30.48 -5.98
CA LEU A 19 7.41 -30.22 -4.64
C LEU A 19 6.97 -28.75 -4.59
N LEU A 20 5.69 -28.47 -4.85
CA LEU A 20 5.09 -27.18 -4.53
C LEU A 20 4.98 -27.11 -3.01
N GLY A 21 6.06 -26.62 -2.39
CA GLY A 21 5.98 -26.08 -1.05
C GLY A 21 4.92 -24.99 -1.06
N SER A 22 3.89 -25.15 -0.24
CA SER A 22 2.88 -24.14 0.02
C SER A 22 3.58 -22.86 0.50
N THR A 23 3.72 -21.88 -0.39
CA THR A 23 3.92 -20.50 0.05
C THR A 23 2.57 -20.03 0.56
N SER A 24 2.50 -19.65 1.83
CA SER A 24 1.33 -18.97 2.37
C SER A 24 0.96 -17.80 1.45
N LEU A 25 -0.35 -17.60 1.24
CA LEU A 25 -0.89 -16.40 0.61
C LEU A 25 -0.59 -15.21 1.52
N ASN A 26 0.64 -14.70 1.46
CA ASN A 26 0.94 -13.37 1.97
C ASN A 26 0.44 -12.42 0.88
N GLY A 27 -0.58 -11.64 1.17
CA GLY A 27 -1.13 -10.71 0.18
C GLY A 27 -0.11 -9.68 -0.27
N ILE A 28 -0.41 -9.06 -1.41
CA ILE A 28 0.49 -8.12 -2.04
C ILE A 28 0.25 -6.78 -1.34
N ILE A 29 1.29 -6.26 -0.69
CA ILE A 29 1.24 -4.87 -0.22
C ILE A 29 1.27 -4.00 -1.48
N VAL A 30 0.18 -3.28 -1.73
CA VAL A 30 0.13 -2.27 -2.78
C VAL A 30 0.72 -1.00 -2.19
N THR A 31 1.74 -0.48 -2.87
CA THR A 31 2.41 0.76 -2.47
C THR A 31 2.35 1.76 -3.59
N ASN A 32 2.18 3.03 -3.22
CA ASN A 32 2.60 4.12 -4.06
C ASN A 32 3.89 4.69 -3.44
N VAL A 33 5.03 4.17 -3.89
CA VAL A 33 6.39 4.64 -3.52
C VAL A 33 6.95 5.55 -4.60
N ASP A 34 6.11 6.22 -5.41
CA ASP A 34 6.67 7.29 -6.24
C ASP A 34 7.25 8.33 -5.28
N LEU A 35 8.59 8.37 -5.22
CA LEU A 35 9.44 9.15 -4.31
C LEU A 35 9.34 10.68 -4.56
N GLY A 36 8.22 11.13 -5.10
CA GLY A 36 7.94 12.51 -5.46
C GLY A 36 6.44 12.75 -5.46
N LEU A 37 5.93 13.18 -4.31
CA LEU A 37 4.60 13.76 -4.05
C LEU A 37 3.40 12.80 -4.13
N SER A 38 2.89 12.41 -2.95
CA SER A 38 1.44 12.46 -2.73
C SER A 38 1.06 13.89 -2.32
N GLY A 39 -0.02 14.41 -2.90
CA GLY A 39 -0.40 15.80 -2.75
C GLY A 39 -0.84 16.17 -1.33
N GLY A 40 -1.17 17.45 -1.16
CA GLY A 40 -1.58 18.02 0.11
C GLY A 40 -2.09 19.45 -0.07
N ILE A 41 -2.43 20.09 1.05
CA ILE A 41 -2.77 21.52 1.05
C ILE A 41 -1.59 22.30 1.62
N ALA A 42 -1.13 23.30 0.86
CA ALA A 42 -0.03 24.17 1.23
C ALA A 42 -0.51 25.61 1.49
N GLY A 43 -0.31 26.08 2.73
CA GLY A 43 -0.24 27.50 3.07
C GLY A 43 -1.56 28.30 2.93
N ASN A 44 -1.41 29.63 2.93
CA ASN A 44 -2.51 30.60 2.94
C ASN A 44 -3.35 30.51 1.65
N GLY A 45 -4.42 29.73 1.68
CA GLY A 45 -5.33 29.59 0.56
C GLY A 45 -6.36 28.49 0.76
N ASN A 46 -7.54 28.65 0.14
CA ASN A 46 -8.48 27.56 -0.02
C ASN A 46 -7.91 26.53 -1.00
N GLY A 47 -8.06 25.25 -0.70
CA GLY A 47 -7.48 24.17 -1.48
C GLY A 47 -8.30 22.90 -1.40
N THR A 48 -8.14 22.02 -2.38
CA THR A 48 -8.74 20.69 -2.36
C THR A 48 -7.75 19.71 -2.95
N PHE A 49 -7.55 18.60 -2.24
CA PHE A 49 -6.78 17.45 -2.71
C PHE A 49 -7.63 16.21 -2.52
N ASP A 50 -7.90 15.49 -3.61
CA ASP A 50 -8.68 14.27 -3.60
C ASP A 50 -7.69 13.08 -3.67
N TRP A 51 -7.75 12.18 -2.68
CA TRP A 51 -6.93 10.98 -2.60
C TRP A 51 -7.79 9.77 -2.94
N ASP A 52 -7.51 9.19 -4.09
CA ASP A 52 -8.05 7.95 -4.63
C ASP A 52 -6.95 6.88 -4.50
N ILE A 53 -7.20 5.86 -3.68
CA ILE A 53 -6.20 4.87 -3.24
C ILE A 53 -6.15 3.69 -4.20
N ASP A 54 -7.30 3.25 -4.71
CA ASP A 54 -7.42 2.02 -5.51
C ASP A 54 -7.79 2.27 -6.98
N GLY A 55 -8.14 3.52 -7.34
CA GLY A 55 -8.60 3.88 -8.68
C GLY A 55 -10.05 3.46 -8.97
N GLU A 56 -10.80 3.01 -7.96
CA GLU A 56 -12.14 2.47 -8.09
C GLU A 56 -13.19 3.28 -7.29
N GLY A 57 -14.24 3.73 -7.98
CA GLY A 57 -15.43 4.25 -7.29
C GLY A 57 -15.30 5.67 -6.70
N GLY A 58 -14.20 6.38 -6.95
CA GLY A 58 -14.00 7.78 -6.55
C GLY A 58 -12.83 7.93 -5.60
N ARG A 59 -12.80 9.00 -4.80
CA ARG A 59 -11.66 9.28 -3.89
C ARG A 59 -12.15 8.48 -2.66
N GLU A 60 -11.23 7.92 -1.91
CA GLU A 60 -11.42 7.55 -0.51
C GLU A 60 -11.43 8.77 0.43
N ILE A 61 -10.57 9.77 0.20
CA ILE A 61 -10.50 10.99 1.02
C ILE A 61 -10.50 12.23 0.16
N ARG A 62 -11.09 13.30 0.67
CA ARG A 62 -10.82 14.68 0.26
C ARG A 62 -10.20 15.46 1.42
N VAL A 63 -9.01 15.99 1.19
CA VAL A 63 -8.41 17.02 2.03
C VAL A 63 -8.92 18.37 1.53
N TYR A 64 -9.51 19.17 2.40
CA TYR A 64 -10.15 20.43 2.03
C TYR A 64 -9.70 21.55 2.96
N SER A 65 -9.35 22.70 2.37
CA SER A 65 -9.09 23.94 3.11
C SER A 65 -10.07 25.01 2.68
N PHE A 66 -10.63 25.70 3.67
CA PHE A 66 -11.58 26.79 3.48
C PHE A 66 -11.34 27.93 4.47
N LEU A 67 -11.71 29.14 4.05
CA LEU A 67 -11.56 30.40 4.79
C LEU A 67 -10.13 30.68 5.25
N ASN A 68 -9.13 30.06 4.62
CA ASN A 68 -7.74 30.05 5.07
C ASN A 68 -7.59 29.70 6.56
N ARG A 69 -8.43 28.82 7.09
CA ARG A 69 -8.51 28.59 8.54
C ARG A 69 -8.50 27.12 8.94
N PHE A 70 -9.08 26.26 8.12
CA PHE A 70 -9.26 24.85 8.46
C PHE A 70 -8.55 23.98 7.44
N VAL A 71 -8.03 22.84 7.90
CA VAL A 71 -7.78 21.68 7.03
C VAL A 71 -8.63 20.53 7.54
N ASP A 72 -9.59 20.14 6.71
CA ASP A 72 -10.53 19.07 6.98
C ASP A 72 -10.23 17.84 6.11
N LEU A 73 -10.39 16.67 6.69
CA LEU A 73 -10.40 15.39 6.02
C LEU A 73 -11.85 14.95 5.87
N PHE A 74 -12.37 14.98 4.64
CA PHE A 74 -13.71 14.50 4.30
C PHE A 74 -13.63 13.10 3.70
N ASN A 75 -14.41 12.18 4.25
CA ASN A 75 -14.56 10.86 3.68
C ASN A 75 -15.24 10.93 2.30
N GLY A 76 -14.59 10.34 1.29
CA GLY A 76 -15.00 10.38 -0.10
C GLY A 76 -15.91 9.23 -0.53
N GLY A 77 -15.98 8.14 0.24
CA GLY A 77 -16.77 6.97 -0.12
C GLY A 77 -16.18 5.64 0.37
N ASN A 78 -16.67 4.53 -0.19
CA ASN A 78 -16.10 3.18 -0.01
C ASN A 78 -15.88 2.73 1.44
N GLY A 79 -16.66 3.23 2.41
CA GLY A 79 -16.49 2.85 3.81
C GLY A 79 -15.12 3.22 4.39
N PHE A 80 -14.47 4.23 3.80
CA PHE A 80 -13.17 4.69 4.27
C PHE A 80 -13.26 5.15 5.73
N GLY A 81 -12.19 4.94 6.50
CA GLY A 81 -12.11 5.48 7.84
C GLY A 81 -10.68 5.57 8.32
N ILE A 82 -10.40 6.61 9.11
CA ILE A 82 -9.07 6.87 9.69
C ILE A 82 -9.04 6.35 11.11
N ARG A 83 -7.94 5.73 11.50
CA ARG A 83 -7.75 5.23 12.86
C ARG A 83 -7.75 6.38 13.87
N ALA A 84 -8.71 6.31 14.78
CA ALA A 84 -8.88 7.24 15.88
C ALA A 84 -8.18 6.75 17.16
N VAL A 85 -8.01 7.67 18.12
CA VAL A 85 -7.35 7.41 19.41
C VAL A 85 -8.09 6.37 20.24
N ALA A 86 -9.43 6.45 20.33
CA ALA A 86 -10.23 5.56 21.17
C ALA A 86 -11.72 5.55 20.77
N PRO A 87 -12.52 4.55 21.19
CA PRO A 87 -13.96 4.49 20.91
C PRO A 87 -14.75 5.73 21.33
N GLY A 88 -14.33 6.39 22.43
CA GLY A 88 -14.97 7.59 22.97
C GLY A 88 -14.35 8.92 22.48
N ASN A 89 -13.29 8.87 21.69
CA ASN A 89 -12.67 10.02 21.05
C ASN A 89 -12.39 9.69 19.58
N ARG A 90 -13.46 9.69 18.77
CA ARG A 90 -13.38 9.43 17.32
C ARG A 90 -12.94 10.66 16.55
N GLU A 91 -13.12 11.84 17.13
CA GLU A 91 -12.77 13.13 16.55
C GLU A 91 -11.27 13.39 16.48
N ASP A 92 -10.42 12.41 16.78
CA ASP A 92 -8.98 12.61 16.95
C ASP A 92 -8.21 11.47 16.28
N ILE A 93 -7.37 11.81 15.30
CA ILE A 93 -6.53 10.84 14.59
C ILE A 93 -5.32 10.49 15.45
N LEU A 94 -4.93 9.22 15.40
CA LEU A 94 -3.79 8.72 16.18
C LEU A 94 -2.53 8.66 15.31
N ASN A 95 -1.46 9.33 15.75
CA ASN A 95 -0.13 9.07 15.20
C ASN A 95 0.35 7.68 15.62
N LEU A 96 0.43 6.77 14.66
CA LEU A 96 1.02 5.45 14.82
C LEU A 96 2.53 5.56 14.66
N GLY A 97 3.28 5.04 15.64
CA GLY A 97 4.72 4.82 15.43
C GLY A 97 4.97 3.79 14.33
N LEU A 98 6.22 3.68 13.87
CA LEU A 98 6.64 2.64 12.93
C LEU A 98 6.31 1.22 13.47
N SER A 99 5.99 0.29 12.57
CA SER A 99 5.69 -1.13 12.88
C SER A 99 4.44 -1.38 13.73
N ASN A 100 3.57 -0.38 13.89
CA ASN A 100 2.27 -0.55 14.56
C ASN A 100 1.26 -1.21 13.62
N TYR A 101 0.50 -2.18 14.12
CA TYR A 101 -0.52 -2.85 13.33
C TYR A 101 -1.75 -1.98 13.11
N VAL A 102 -2.22 -1.93 11.86
CA VAL A 102 -3.55 -1.46 11.46
C VAL A 102 -4.40 -2.71 11.18
N ASN A 103 -5.48 -2.90 11.95
CA ASN A 103 -6.32 -4.11 11.89
C ASN A 103 -7.73 -3.89 12.46
N ALA A 104 -8.64 -4.82 12.18
CA ALA A 104 -10.01 -4.84 12.72
C ALA A 104 -10.09 -5.05 14.23
N GLY A 105 -9.09 -5.71 14.83
CA GLY A 105 -9.19 -6.36 16.14
C GLY A 105 -9.13 -5.42 17.34
N SER A 106 -8.68 -4.17 17.16
CA SER A 106 -8.55 -3.18 18.25
C SER A 106 -8.63 -1.72 17.78
N ALA A 107 -8.61 -1.47 16.47
CA ALA A 107 -8.66 -0.10 15.94
C ALA A 107 -10.11 0.41 15.84
N VAL A 108 -10.33 1.64 16.26
CA VAL A 108 -11.55 2.39 15.96
C VAL A 108 -11.26 3.24 14.74
N PHE A 109 -12.08 3.12 13.71
CA PHE A 109 -11.98 3.94 12.52
C PHE A 109 -13.10 4.99 12.53
N ASN A 110 -12.74 6.27 12.40
CA ASN A 110 -13.68 7.35 12.17
C ASN A 110 -13.95 7.49 10.67
N ALA A 111 -15.22 7.47 10.29
CA ALA A 111 -15.70 7.64 8.92
C ALA A 111 -16.32 9.03 8.66
N GLU A 112 -16.32 9.91 9.67
CA GLU A 112 -16.83 11.28 9.63
C GLU A 112 -15.73 12.28 9.25
N ALA A 113 -16.14 13.52 9.00
CA ALA A 113 -15.20 14.59 8.66
C ALA A 113 -14.39 15.04 9.88
N LEU A 114 -13.09 15.30 9.69
CA LEU A 114 -12.16 15.62 10.78
C LEU A 114 -11.34 16.88 10.46
N THR A 115 -11.40 17.88 11.33
CA THR A 115 -10.52 19.06 11.25
C THR A 115 -9.16 18.76 11.89
N VAL A 116 -8.12 18.57 11.09
CA VAL A 116 -6.76 18.26 11.57
C VAL A 116 -5.87 19.48 11.78
N LEU A 117 -6.23 20.61 11.17
CA LEU A 117 -5.60 21.92 11.41
C LEU A 117 -6.67 23.00 11.57
N LEU A 118 -6.46 23.89 12.54
CA LEU A 118 -7.34 25.04 12.82
C LEU A 118 -6.51 26.28 13.15
N ASP A 119 -6.77 27.38 12.44
CA ASP A 119 -6.09 28.66 12.61
C ASP A 119 -4.55 28.48 12.59
N GLY A 120 -4.05 27.60 11.71
CA GLY A 120 -2.62 27.28 11.60
C GLY A 120 -2.05 26.34 12.67
N ASN A 121 -2.87 25.78 13.56
CA ASN A 121 -2.43 24.90 14.65
C ASN A 121 -2.93 23.46 14.44
N ILE A 122 -2.14 22.47 14.86
CA ILE A 122 -2.57 21.07 14.86
C ILE A 122 -3.76 20.91 15.81
N ARG A 123 -4.80 20.24 15.32
CA ARG A 123 -6.02 19.96 16.05
C ARG A 123 -6.41 18.51 15.80
N ASN A 124 -7.01 17.83 16.78
CA ASN A 124 -7.59 16.50 16.57
C ASN A 124 -6.62 15.49 15.92
N ALA A 125 -5.32 15.61 16.23
CA ALA A 125 -4.27 14.74 15.72
C ALA A 125 -3.28 14.40 16.84
N THR A 126 -3.73 13.57 17.78
CA THR A 126 -2.96 13.16 18.95
C THR A 126 -1.66 12.45 18.56
N GLY A 127 -0.56 12.92 19.17
CA GLY A 127 0.78 12.36 19.00
C GLY A 127 1.51 12.88 17.76
N PHE A 128 0.94 13.79 16.98
CA PHE A 128 1.65 14.50 15.93
C PHE A 128 2.47 15.65 16.49
N THR A 129 3.63 15.89 15.88
CA THR A 129 4.50 17.03 16.15
C THR A 129 4.64 17.83 14.86
N SER A 130 4.51 19.15 14.94
CA SER A 130 4.60 20.05 13.78
C SER A 130 5.90 19.83 12.99
N GLY A 131 5.78 19.59 11.69
CA GLY A 131 6.90 19.40 10.75
C GLY A 131 7.57 18.03 10.79
N GLU A 132 7.15 17.13 11.68
CA GLU A 132 7.69 15.77 11.78
C GLU A 132 6.79 14.75 11.09
N SER A 133 7.39 13.70 10.52
CA SER A 133 6.65 12.56 9.97
C SER A 133 5.88 11.81 11.06
N GLY A 134 4.63 11.48 10.79
CA GLY A 134 3.83 10.53 11.55
C GLY A 134 3.06 9.57 10.64
N TYR A 135 2.53 8.48 11.19
CA TYR A 135 1.73 7.54 10.41
C TYR A 135 0.27 7.58 10.84
N ILE A 136 -0.64 7.66 9.88
CA ILE A 136 -2.06 7.37 10.10
C ILE A 136 -2.38 5.97 9.60
N GLY A 137 -3.22 5.25 10.33
CA GLY A 137 -3.82 4.00 9.84
C GLY A 137 -5.17 4.28 9.21
N PHE A 138 -5.55 3.55 8.17
CA PHE A 138 -6.86 3.66 7.56
C PHE A 138 -7.44 2.30 7.18
N GLN A 139 -8.74 2.28 6.94
CA GLN A 139 -9.46 1.19 6.31
C GLN A 139 -10.30 1.73 5.16
N PHE A 140 -10.65 0.87 4.21
CA PHE A 140 -11.57 1.16 3.11
C PHE A 140 -12.15 -0.14 2.54
N ARG A 141 -13.19 -0.06 1.72
CA ARG A 141 -13.93 -1.22 1.19
C ARG A 141 -14.07 -1.17 -0.34
N PRO A 142 -12.97 -1.37 -1.10
CA PRO A 142 -13.08 -1.61 -2.54
C PRO A 142 -13.90 -2.87 -2.77
N ALA A 143 -14.86 -2.79 -3.69
CA ALA A 143 -15.69 -3.91 -4.12
C ALA A 143 -16.29 -4.75 -2.96
N GLY A 144 -16.50 -4.14 -1.79
CA GLY A 144 -17.13 -4.76 -0.62
C GLY A 144 -16.20 -5.44 0.39
N THR A 145 -14.90 -5.59 0.11
CA THR A 145 -13.91 -6.22 1.01
C THR A 145 -13.18 -5.15 1.83
N THR A 146 -13.14 -5.26 3.16
CA THR A 146 -12.40 -4.30 3.98
C THR A 146 -10.91 -4.54 3.87
N LEU A 147 -10.18 -3.53 3.40
CA LEU A 147 -8.73 -3.48 3.32
C LEU A 147 -8.18 -2.51 4.36
N TYR A 148 -6.93 -2.74 4.76
CA TYR A 148 -6.22 -1.95 5.76
C TYR A 148 -4.95 -1.36 5.17
N GLY A 149 -4.69 -0.10 5.52
CA GLY A 149 -3.52 0.62 5.04
C GLY A 149 -2.98 1.61 6.04
N TRP A 150 -1.87 2.23 5.65
CA TRP A 150 -1.23 3.31 6.39
C TRP A 150 -0.77 4.40 5.42
N ALA A 151 -0.72 5.63 5.91
CA ALA A 151 -0.07 6.74 5.22
C ALA A 151 0.90 7.43 6.16
N GLU A 152 2.10 7.73 5.68
CA GLU A 152 3.00 8.68 6.30
C GLU A 152 2.54 10.09 5.92
N VAL A 153 2.38 10.94 6.92
CA VAL A 153 1.90 12.31 6.76
C VAL A 153 2.76 13.28 7.56
N ILE A 154 2.84 14.51 7.08
CA ILE A 154 3.45 15.64 7.79
C ILE A 154 2.38 16.70 8.00
N LEU A 155 2.20 17.09 9.26
CA LEU A 155 1.36 18.21 9.64
C LEU A 155 2.28 19.34 10.07
N THR A 156 2.16 20.52 9.44
CA THR A 156 2.99 21.68 9.79
C THR A 156 2.09 22.81 10.27
N GLU A 157 2.39 23.28 11.48
CA GLU A 157 1.78 24.50 12.04
C GLU A 157 2.40 25.76 11.42
N GLY A 158 1.62 26.83 11.41
CA GLY A 158 2.04 28.14 10.91
C GLY A 158 1.21 28.65 9.73
N GLY A 159 1.43 29.91 9.38
CA GLY A 159 0.52 30.64 8.49
C GLY A 159 -0.90 30.74 9.08
N ASP A 160 -1.88 31.01 8.23
CA ASP A 160 -3.28 31.11 8.67
C ASP A 160 -3.96 29.72 8.76
N THR A 161 -3.43 28.71 8.03
CA THR A 161 -4.09 27.41 7.85
C THR A 161 -3.23 26.19 8.21
N GLY A 162 -1.89 26.31 8.20
CA GLY A 162 -0.98 25.15 8.30
C GLY A 162 -0.90 24.35 7.00
N THR A 163 -0.22 23.20 7.04
CA THR A 163 -0.12 22.27 5.90
C THR A 163 -0.39 20.83 6.31
N PHE A 164 -1.09 20.09 5.45
CA PHE A 164 -1.25 18.65 5.55
C PHE A 164 -0.67 18.02 4.27
N GLU A 165 0.36 17.21 4.45
CA GLU A 165 1.06 16.52 3.37
C GLU A 165 0.98 15.02 3.59
N ILE A 166 0.65 14.28 2.54
CA ILE A 166 0.81 12.82 2.52
C ILE A 166 2.15 12.55 1.84
N VAL A 167 3.04 11.81 2.48
CA VAL A 167 4.40 11.54 1.97
C VAL A 167 4.43 10.27 1.14
N GLN A 168 3.87 9.19 1.69
CA GLN A 168 3.76 7.88 1.06
C GLN A 168 2.66 7.08 1.75
N TRP A 169 2.19 6.03 1.10
CA TRP A 169 1.17 5.16 1.67
C TRP A 169 1.25 3.75 1.10
N ALA A 170 0.66 2.82 1.85
CA ALA A 170 0.49 1.44 1.42
C ALA A 170 -0.80 0.85 1.99
N TYR A 171 -1.34 -0.17 1.31
CA TYR A 171 -2.39 -1.02 1.84
C TYR A 171 -2.15 -2.49 1.51
N GLU A 172 -2.79 -3.37 2.26
CA GLU A 172 -2.77 -4.81 2.05
C GLU A 172 -4.03 -5.23 1.30
N ASP A 173 -3.87 -5.95 0.17
CA ASP A 173 -4.92 -6.19 -0.83
C ASP A 173 -5.82 -7.41 -0.57
N THR A 174 -5.61 -8.15 0.53
CA THR A 174 -6.40 -9.33 0.90
C THR A 174 -7.32 -9.11 2.09
N GLY A 175 -7.17 -7.97 2.79
CA GLY A 175 -7.88 -7.66 4.03
C GLY A 175 -7.14 -8.18 5.28
N ALA A 176 -5.90 -8.62 5.14
CA ALA A 176 -5.03 -8.95 6.24
C ALA A 176 -4.54 -7.68 6.97
N ASN A 177 -3.91 -7.89 8.12
CA ASN A 177 -3.33 -6.80 8.90
C ASN A 177 -2.08 -6.26 8.21
N ILE A 178 -1.86 -4.95 8.30
CA ILE A 178 -0.63 -4.30 7.82
C ILE A 178 0.06 -3.57 8.99
N GLN A 179 1.39 -3.51 8.96
CA GLN A 179 2.16 -2.66 9.87
C GLN A 179 2.51 -1.34 9.19
N THR A 180 2.50 -0.24 9.94
CA THR A 180 2.98 1.06 9.45
C THR A 180 4.42 0.97 8.98
N GLY A 181 4.71 1.57 7.82
CA GLY A 181 6.01 1.50 7.16
C GLY A 181 6.32 0.16 6.46
N ALA A 182 5.38 -0.79 6.44
CA ALA A 182 5.55 -2.03 5.68
C ALA A 182 5.50 -1.75 4.18
N VAL A 183 6.58 -2.12 3.48
CA VAL A 183 6.68 -2.11 2.01
C VAL A 183 6.96 -3.54 1.53
N PRO A 184 6.58 -3.92 0.30
CA PRO A 184 6.87 -5.24 -0.25
C PRO A 184 8.34 -5.60 -0.08
N GLU A 185 8.62 -6.72 0.57
CA GLU A 185 9.97 -7.25 0.57
C GLU A 185 10.33 -7.63 -0.89
N PRO A 186 11.56 -7.34 -1.36
CA PRO A 186 12.00 -7.63 -2.72
C PRO A 186 11.91 -9.11 -3.15
N ALA A 187 11.47 -10.03 -2.29
CA ALA A 187 11.30 -11.44 -2.62
C ALA A 187 10.45 -11.65 -3.88
N ALA A 188 9.41 -10.84 -4.11
CA ALA A 188 8.61 -10.89 -5.34
C ALA A 188 9.43 -10.52 -6.60
N VAL A 189 10.31 -9.52 -6.49
CA VAL A 189 11.24 -9.10 -7.55
C VAL A 189 12.34 -10.15 -7.76
N ALA A 190 12.85 -10.75 -6.67
CA ALA A 190 13.87 -11.79 -6.69
C ALA A 190 13.36 -13.07 -7.36
N THR A 191 12.09 -13.46 -7.14
CA THR A 191 11.47 -14.58 -7.86
C THR A 191 11.33 -14.30 -9.36
N GLY A 192 10.97 -13.07 -9.74
CA GLY A 192 10.92 -12.65 -11.15
C GLY A 192 12.28 -12.73 -11.85
N LEU A 193 13.34 -12.25 -11.19
CA LEU A 193 14.71 -12.35 -11.69
C LEU A 193 15.21 -13.80 -11.74
N GLY A 194 14.86 -14.64 -10.77
CA GLY A 194 15.19 -16.05 -10.75
C GLY A 194 14.59 -16.81 -11.93
N VAL A 195 13.32 -16.57 -12.25
CA VAL A 195 12.64 -17.17 -13.41
C VAL A 195 13.24 -16.64 -14.72
N LEU A 196 13.55 -15.34 -14.81
CA LEU A 196 14.19 -14.75 -15.98
C LEU A 196 15.59 -15.35 -16.23
N ALA A 197 16.39 -15.52 -15.17
CA ALA A 197 17.73 -16.11 -15.23
C ALA A 197 17.69 -17.58 -15.68
N LEU A 198 16.71 -18.36 -15.18
CA LEU A 198 16.47 -19.73 -15.62
C LEU A 198 16.00 -19.79 -17.09
N GLY A 199 15.14 -18.86 -17.51
CA GLY A 199 14.73 -18.70 -18.91
C GLY A 199 15.92 -18.39 -19.84
N ALA A 200 16.81 -17.48 -19.43
CA ALA A 200 18.01 -17.12 -20.19
C ALA A 200 19.01 -18.29 -20.30
N ALA A 201 19.21 -19.05 -19.21
CA ALA A 201 20.07 -20.23 -19.21
C ALA A 201 19.53 -21.35 -20.11
N GLY A 202 18.21 -21.58 -20.08
CA GLY A 202 17.52 -22.51 -20.97
C GLY A 202 17.68 -22.13 -22.44
N LEU A 203 17.47 -20.85 -22.78
CA LEU A 203 17.61 -20.35 -24.14
C LEU A 203 19.06 -20.47 -24.66
N ARG A 204 20.06 -20.22 -23.79
CA ARG A 204 21.48 -20.36 -24.13
C ARG A 204 21.85 -21.83 -24.43
N ARG A 205 21.30 -22.77 -23.66
CA ARG A 205 21.53 -24.21 -23.89
C ARG A 205 20.90 -24.70 -25.18
N TRP A 206 19.68 -24.24 -25.51
CA TRP A 206 19.01 -24.56 -26.77
C TRP A 206 19.77 -24.05 -28.00
N ARG A 207 20.28 -22.81 -27.96
CA ARG A 207 21.12 -22.24 -29.02
C ARG A 207 22.41 -23.02 -29.25
N LYS A 208 23.02 -23.57 -28.20
CA LYS A 208 24.22 -24.41 -28.31
C LYS A 208 23.91 -25.76 -28.95
N ALA A 209 22.77 -26.37 -28.62
CA ALA A 209 22.34 -27.63 -29.22
C ALA A 209 22.03 -27.50 -30.72
N LYS A 210 21.44 -26.38 -31.15
CA LYS A 210 21.10 -26.13 -32.57
C LYS A 210 22.32 -25.83 -33.47
N ARG A 211 23.48 -25.54 -32.89
CA ARG A 211 24.75 -25.33 -33.63
C ARG A 211 25.61 -26.59 -33.73
N ALA A 212 25.26 -27.63 -32.99
CA ALA A 212 25.96 -28.91 -32.97
C ALA A 212 25.23 -30.00 -33.77
N ALA A 213 24.11 -29.64 -34.42
CA ALA A 213 23.35 -30.43 -35.37
C ALA A 213 23.43 -29.75 -36.74
#